data_AF-A0A3Q3J158-F1
#
_entry.id   AF-A0A3Q3J158-F1
#
_cell.length_a   1.000
_cell.length_b   1.000
_cell.length_c   1.000
_cell.angle_alpha   90.00
_cell.angle_beta   90.00
_cell.angle_gamma   90.00
#
_symmetry.space_group_name_H-M   'P 1'
#
loop_
_entity.id
_entity.type
_entity.pdbx_description
1 polymer ?
#
loop_
_entity_poly.entity_id
_entity_poly.type
_entity_poly.pdbx_seq_one_letter_code
_entity_poly.pdbx_strand_id
1 'polypeptide(L)'
;MEFIQDITAVIDATAYKDLHILMKILQPYRHEKTGSIYKVGGTYEELEQLSDRLSDCCSPAAQQRICLQDEHASTCTKSVEVSADVMAYIEQKCTKELRKILGNRFDIETQPNLRAAHYNPSSTVQVILRPCNVPLYPVHADLVRQRFITFYQRTASDLQVTLVTVSPPYHKKLQRIFPYVLFKPSHNKCEVTVIGPFVHIAKLKDFLLQNTLSSSKIPVNKSPADAPSSTTLSSSPKHSKDNEDESCPICMEPILTTEKKTLQCKHSFCRKCLKKAFEYKPLCPTCGQLYGILKGTQPDGGRMNVTRDTSSLPGYEEYGTIIIQYYIPSGIQKGEHRNPGQPYEGVSRTAYLPDSPEGRRILKLLKQAFDQKLIFTVGQSTTSGRNNVVTWNDIHHKTSKHGGPTCYGYPDPDYLSRVRDELKVKGIE
;
A
#
# COMPACT_ATOMS: atom_id res chain seq x y z
N MET A 1 -3.05 12.18 -7.57
CA MET A 1 -2.49 10.82 -7.37
C MET A 1 -1.70 10.52 -8.64
N GLU A 2 -0.55 11.19 -8.78
CA GLU A 2 0.39 10.95 -9.88
C GLU A 2 1.44 9.99 -9.34
N PHE A 3 1.43 8.78 -9.87
CA PHE A 3 2.12 7.61 -9.35
C PHE A 3 3.34 7.34 -10.22
N ILE A 4 4.52 7.23 -9.61
CA ILE A 4 5.76 6.72 -10.23
C ILE A 4 6.07 7.44 -11.56
N GLN A 5 6.80 8.54 -11.48
CA GLN A 5 7.11 9.36 -12.65
C GLN A 5 8.19 8.75 -13.56
N ASP A 6 8.98 7.79 -13.06
CA ASP A 6 10.12 7.21 -13.79
C ASP A 6 10.15 5.68 -13.67
N ILE A 7 9.73 4.99 -14.75
CA ILE A 7 9.86 3.54 -14.97
C ILE A 7 10.88 3.34 -16.09
N THR A 8 11.62 2.23 -16.10
CA THR A 8 12.57 1.92 -17.18
C THR A 8 12.13 0.68 -17.97
N ALA A 9 11.89 0.83 -19.27
CA ALA A 9 11.69 -0.27 -20.20
C ALA A 9 13.02 -0.74 -20.80
N VAL A 10 13.17 -2.04 -21.05
CA VAL A 10 14.36 -2.61 -21.69
C VAL A 10 13.97 -3.13 -23.07
N ILE A 11 14.64 -2.64 -24.11
CA ILE A 11 14.34 -2.93 -25.51
C ILE A 11 15.60 -3.49 -26.18
N ASP A 12 15.50 -4.68 -26.75
CA ASP A 12 16.60 -5.28 -27.53
C ASP A 12 16.48 -4.87 -28.99
N ALA A 13 17.49 -4.16 -29.49
CA ALA A 13 17.59 -3.69 -30.86
C ALA A 13 17.62 -4.83 -31.89
N THR A 14 18.08 -6.01 -31.49
CA THR A 14 18.18 -7.19 -32.39
C THR A 14 16.81 -7.74 -32.79
N ALA A 15 15.75 -7.39 -32.06
CA ALA A 15 14.37 -7.77 -32.39
C ALA A 15 13.78 -6.97 -33.57
N TYR A 16 14.42 -5.86 -33.97
CA TYR A 16 13.90 -4.94 -34.99
C TYR A 16 14.74 -5.00 -36.27
N LYS A 17 14.08 -5.15 -37.42
CA LYS A 17 14.74 -5.23 -38.74
C LYS A 17 15.30 -3.88 -39.21
N ASP A 18 14.65 -2.79 -38.82
CA ASP A 18 15.04 -1.43 -39.20
C ASP A 18 15.40 -0.63 -37.94
N LEU A 19 16.71 -0.47 -37.72
CA LEU A 19 17.24 0.30 -36.61
C LEU A 19 16.96 1.80 -36.74
N HIS A 20 16.74 2.32 -37.95
CA HIS A 20 16.44 3.72 -38.18
C HIS A 20 15.01 4.05 -37.71
N ILE A 21 14.06 3.14 -37.98
CA ILE A 21 12.68 3.23 -37.47
C ILE A 21 12.66 3.11 -35.94
N LEU A 22 13.42 2.16 -35.37
CA LEU A 22 13.55 2.02 -33.93
C LEU A 22 14.08 3.31 -33.27
N MET A 23 15.11 3.94 -33.84
CA MET A 23 15.65 5.21 -33.34
C MET A 23 14.65 6.35 -33.45
N LYS A 24 13.87 6.42 -34.53
CA LYS A 24 12.80 7.42 -34.68
C LYS A 24 11.69 7.24 -33.66
N ILE A 25 11.41 6.00 -33.23
CA ILE A 25 10.42 5.71 -32.19
C ILE A 25 10.95 6.08 -30.80
N LEU A 26 12.23 5.83 -30.53
CA LEU A 26 12.89 6.08 -29.24
C LEU A 26 13.31 7.54 -29.02
N GLN A 27 13.48 8.32 -30.09
CA GLN A 27 13.90 9.72 -30.05
C GLN A 27 13.12 10.62 -29.05
N PRO A 28 11.78 10.48 -28.87
CA PRO A 28 11.04 11.30 -27.92
C PRO A 28 11.27 10.93 -26.44
N TYR A 29 11.88 9.77 -26.16
CA TYR A 29 12.03 9.23 -24.81
C TYR A 29 13.47 9.30 -24.33
N ARG A 30 13.66 9.47 -23.02
CA ARG A 30 14.99 9.41 -22.41
C ARG A 30 15.49 7.97 -22.46
N HIS A 31 16.54 7.70 -23.23
CA HIS A 31 17.07 6.35 -23.37
C HIS A 31 18.59 6.29 -23.27
N GLU A 32 19.09 5.19 -22.69
CA GLU A 32 20.50 4.86 -22.61
C GLU A 32 20.76 3.57 -23.40
N LYS A 33 21.80 3.58 -24.23
CA LYS A 33 22.20 2.41 -25.02
C LYS A 33 23.37 1.69 -24.37
N THR A 34 23.25 0.39 -24.18
CA THR A 34 24.34 -0.50 -23.77
C THR A 34 24.38 -1.71 -24.70
N GLY A 35 25.34 -1.74 -25.63
CA GLY A 35 25.42 -2.80 -26.65
C GLY A 35 24.20 -2.78 -27.59
N SER A 36 23.48 -3.90 -27.68
CA SER A 36 22.21 -4.00 -28.43
C SER A 36 20.99 -3.58 -27.63
N ILE A 37 21.13 -3.20 -26.36
CA ILE A 37 20.00 -2.96 -25.44
C ILE A 37 19.81 -1.45 -25.26
N TYR A 38 18.55 -1.00 -25.38
CA TYR A 38 18.10 0.33 -25.01
C TYR A 38 17.31 0.28 -23.71
N LYS A 39 17.74 1.04 -22.71
CA LYS A 39 16.98 1.31 -21.49
C LYS A 39 16.25 2.62 -21.65
N VAL A 40 14.92 2.62 -21.56
CA VAL A 40 14.10 3.81 -21.81
C VAL A 40 13.36 4.19 -20.54
N GLY A 41 13.67 5.36 -20.00
CA GLY A 41 12.98 5.95 -18.85
C GLY A 41 11.75 6.74 -19.29
N GLY A 42 10.64 6.62 -18.55
CA GLY A 42 9.46 7.45 -18.74
C GLY A 42 8.33 7.13 -17.76
N THR A 43 7.26 7.91 -17.84
CA THR A 43 6.00 7.62 -17.16
C THR A 43 5.34 6.37 -17.74
N TYR A 44 4.38 5.79 -17.02
CA TYR A 44 3.67 4.60 -17.49
C TYR A 44 2.94 4.86 -18.81
N GLU A 45 2.27 5.99 -18.94
CA GLU A 45 1.54 6.40 -20.13
C GLU A 45 2.48 6.57 -21.33
N GLU A 46 3.68 7.13 -21.10
CA GLU A 46 4.73 7.26 -22.11
C GLU A 46 5.28 5.90 -22.54
N LEU A 47 5.55 4.99 -21.61
CA LEU A 47 6.06 3.65 -21.94
C LEU A 47 5.00 2.75 -22.59
N GLU A 48 3.73 2.94 -22.24
CA GLU A 48 2.60 2.28 -22.89
C GLU A 48 2.49 2.71 -24.36
N GLN A 49 2.50 4.01 -24.62
CA GLN A 49 2.54 4.57 -25.99
C GLN A 49 3.77 4.13 -26.77
N LEU A 50 4.94 4.08 -26.11
CA LEU A 50 6.17 3.58 -26.71
C LEU A 50 6.00 2.13 -27.16
N SER A 51 5.46 1.27 -26.29
CA SER A 51 5.32 -0.14 -26.63
C SER A 51 4.30 -0.39 -27.74
N ASP A 52 3.21 0.37 -27.81
CA ASP A 52 2.24 0.24 -28.89
C ASP A 52 2.91 0.59 -30.24
N ARG A 53 3.67 1.69 -30.29
CA ARG A 53 4.45 2.10 -31.48
C ARG A 53 5.52 1.09 -31.88
N LEU A 54 6.15 0.42 -30.91
CA LEU A 54 7.15 -0.63 -31.17
C LEU A 54 6.52 -1.93 -31.69
N SER A 55 5.29 -2.23 -31.26
CA SER A 55 4.56 -3.44 -31.68
C SER A 55 4.22 -3.41 -33.17
N ASP A 56 3.92 -2.23 -33.71
CA ASP A 56 3.62 -2.01 -35.14
C ASP A 56 4.84 -2.22 -36.06
N CYS A 57 6.05 -2.18 -35.50
CA CYS A 57 7.31 -2.16 -36.26
C CYS A 57 8.11 -3.47 -36.16
N CYS A 58 7.62 -4.46 -35.42
CA CYS A 58 8.32 -5.71 -35.19
C CYS A 58 8.04 -6.74 -36.29
N SER A 59 9.06 -7.51 -36.68
CA SER A 59 8.88 -8.48 -37.78
C SER A 59 8.16 -9.76 -37.35
N PRO A 60 7.37 -10.42 -38.21
CA PRO A 60 6.66 -11.67 -37.88
C PRO A 60 7.59 -12.80 -37.40
N ALA A 61 8.83 -12.84 -37.91
CA ALA A 61 9.84 -13.82 -37.52
C ALA A 61 10.49 -13.53 -36.15
N ALA A 62 10.44 -12.28 -35.67
CA ALA A 62 10.84 -11.91 -34.31
C ALA A 62 9.72 -12.20 -33.31
N GLN A 63 8.45 -12.00 -33.72
CA GLN A 63 7.26 -12.42 -32.95
C GLN A 63 7.28 -13.95 -32.68
N GLN A 64 7.72 -14.76 -33.66
CA GLN A 64 7.88 -16.21 -33.47
C GLN A 64 9.12 -16.61 -32.67
N ARG A 65 10.26 -15.93 -32.80
CA ARG A 65 11.48 -16.25 -32.03
C ARG A 65 11.36 -15.90 -30.54
N ILE A 66 10.65 -14.82 -30.22
CA ILE A 66 10.30 -14.47 -28.83
C ILE A 66 9.37 -15.54 -28.23
N CYS A 67 8.47 -16.13 -29.03
CA CYS A 67 7.63 -17.25 -28.56
C CYS A 67 8.36 -18.61 -28.49
N LEU A 68 9.34 -18.88 -29.35
CA LEU A 68 9.99 -20.21 -29.47
C LEU A 68 11.24 -20.40 -28.61
N GLN A 69 11.92 -19.33 -28.15
CA GLN A 69 12.98 -19.48 -27.13
C GLN A 69 12.42 -19.75 -25.73
N ASP A 70 11.12 -19.60 -25.52
CA ASP A 70 10.43 -19.79 -24.23
C ASP A 70 9.66 -21.12 -24.11
N GLU A 71 9.67 -22.01 -25.11
CA GLU A 71 9.05 -23.35 -24.97
C GLU A 71 9.78 -24.24 -23.94
N HIS A 72 11.02 -23.91 -23.56
CA HIS A 72 11.75 -24.58 -22.48
C HIS A 72 11.83 -23.78 -21.17
N ALA A 73 11.17 -22.62 -21.07
CA ALA A 73 11.16 -21.78 -19.87
C ALA A 73 9.74 -21.26 -19.53
N SER A 74 8.81 -22.18 -19.25
CA SER A 74 7.58 -21.97 -18.44
C SER A 74 7.05 -20.53 -18.35
N THR A 75 6.50 -19.99 -19.43
CA THR A 75 5.61 -18.81 -19.40
C THR A 75 4.23 -19.21 -18.88
N CYS A 76 4.17 -19.63 -17.61
CA CYS A 76 3.00 -19.42 -16.78
C CYS A 76 3.25 -18.11 -16.04
N THR A 77 2.38 -17.11 -16.21
CA THR A 77 2.44 -15.87 -15.43
C THR A 77 2.57 -16.24 -13.95
N LYS A 78 3.74 -16.01 -13.34
CA LYS A 78 4.03 -16.46 -11.96
C LYS A 78 2.92 -15.94 -11.03
N SER A 79 2.13 -16.86 -10.47
CA SER A 79 1.05 -16.51 -9.56
C SER A 79 1.57 -15.70 -8.38
N VAL A 80 0.75 -14.79 -7.87
CA VAL A 80 1.06 -13.95 -6.71
C VAL A 80 0.27 -14.49 -5.53
N GLU A 81 0.96 -15.00 -4.51
CA GLU A 81 0.30 -15.45 -3.29
C GLU A 81 -0.03 -14.26 -2.38
N VAL A 82 -1.30 -14.16 -1.98
CA VAL A 82 -1.85 -13.01 -1.26
C VAL A 82 -2.91 -13.45 -0.23
N SER A 83 -3.25 -12.58 0.72
CA SER A 83 -4.31 -12.83 1.71
C SER A 83 -5.69 -12.79 1.07
N ALA A 84 -6.52 -13.80 1.33
CA ALA A 84 -7.91 -13.88 0.88
C ALA A 84 -8.78 -12.73 1.41
N ASP A 85 -8.47 -12.20 2.59
CA ASP A 85 -9.21 -11.11 3.21
C ASP A 85 -8.87 -9.76 2.58
N VAL A 86 -7.57 -9.52 2.37
CA VAL A 86 -7.11 -8.31 1.66
C VAL A 86 -7.59 -8.33 0.21
N MET A 87 -7.53 -9.47 -0.47
CA MET A 87 -8.03 -9.58 -1.84
C MET A 87 -9.54 -9.34 -1.94
N ALA A 88 -10.33 -9.93 -1.05
CA ALA A 88 -11.77 -9.67 -1.03
C ALA A 88 -12.08 -8.19 -0.75
N TYR A 89 -11.27 -7.51 0.07
CA TYR A 89 -11.40 -6.07 0.25
C TYR A 89 -11.07 -5.32 -1.06
N ILE A 90 -9.97 -5.64 -1.72
CA ILE A 90 -9.57 -5.02 -2.99
C ILE A 90 -10.66 -5.20 -4.06
N GLU A 91 -11.17 -6.41 -4.21
CA GLU A 91 -12.21 -6.78 -5.18
C GLU A 91 -13.54 -6.07 -4.92
N GLN A 92 -13.84 -5.67 -3.68
CA GLN A 92 -15.11 -5.00 -3.34
C GLN A 92 -15.00 -3.49 -3.18
N LYS A 93 -13.89 -3.00 -2.61
CA LYS A 93 -13.72 -1.61 -2.17
C LYS A 93 -12.71 -0.81 -2.99
N CYS A 94 -11.84 -1.48 -3.77
CA CYS A 94 -10.82 -0.83 -4.59
C CYS A 94 -10.92 -1.20 -6.09
N THR A 95 -12.15 -1.47 -6.57
CA THR A 95 -12.37 -1.93 -7.95
C THR A 95 -11.94 -0.93 -9.02
N LYS A 96 -11.96 0.37 -8.72
CA LYS A 96 -11.56 1.42 -9.68
C LYS A 96 -10.04 1.42 -9.85
N GLU A 97 -9.31 1.35 -8.75
CA GLU A 97 -7.85 1.29 -8.69
C GLU A 97 -7.35 0.00 -9.32
N LEU A 98 -7.99 -1.14 -9.00
CA LEU A 98 -7.67 -2.42 -9.61
C LEU A 98 -7.87 -2.39 -11.13
N ARG A 99 -8.99 -1.82 -11.62
CA ARG A 99 -9.23 -1.65 -13.06
C ARG A 99 -8.18 -0.75 -13.74
N LYS A 100 -7.69 0.29 -13.06
CA LYS A 100 -6.60 1.13 -13.59
C LYS A 100 -5.27 0.39 -13.71
N ILE A 101 -5.05 -0.63 -12.89
CA ILE A 101 -3.84 -1.46 -12.95
C ILE A 101 -3.92 -2.46 -14.09
N LEU A 102 -5.08 -3.11 -14.25
CA LEU A 102 -5.32 -4.14 -15.25
C LEU A 102 -5.53 -3.58 -16.67
N GLY A 103 -6.13 -2.39 -16.77
CA GLY A 103 -6.56 -1.82 -18.05
C GLY A 103 -7.55 -2.73 -18.78
N ASN A 104 -7.58 -2.66 -20.10
CA ASN A 104 -8.41 -3.53 -20.95
C ASN A 104 -7.65 -4.78 -21.45
N ARG A 105 -6.41 -4.98 -20.97
CA ARG A 105 -5.45 -5.95 -21.53
C ARG A 105 -5.20 -7.15 -20.63
N PHE A 106 -5.56 -7.06 -19.35
CA PHE A 106 -5.36 -8.12 -18.38
C PHE A 106 -6.64 -8.36 -17.57
N ASP A 107 -6.92 -9.62 -17.32
CA ASP A 107 -7.89 -10.07 -16.35
C ASP A 107 -7.18 -10.60 -15.10
N ILE A 108 -7.88 -10.58 -13.98
CA ILE A 108 -7.40 -11.11 -12.71
C ILE A 108 -8.23 -12.33 -12.33
N GLU A 109 -7.55 -13.45 -12.05
CA GLU A 109 -8.17 -14.66 -11.57
C GLU A 109 -7.61 -15.02 -10.20
N THR A 110 -8.51 -15.27 -9.24
CA THR A 110 -8.17 -15.63 -7.87
C THR A 110 -8.48 -17.11 -7.66
N GLN A 111 -7.47 -17.93 -7.40
CA GLN A 111 -7.61 -19.37 -7.17
C GLN A 111 -7.27 -19.74 -5.71
N PRO A 112 -8.01 -20.68 -5.08
CA PRO A 112 -7.70 -21.15 -3.74
C PRO A 112 -6.40 -21.99 -3.72
N ASN A 113 -5.56 -21.78 -2.71
CA ASN A 113 -4.27 -22.48 -2.61
C ASN A 113 -4.46 -23.90 -2.03
N LEU A 114 -4.42 -24.92 -2.90
CA LEU A 114 -4.64 -26.33 -2.52
C LEU A 114 -3.45 -26.98 -1.76
N ARG A 115 -2.30 -26.31 -1.62
CA ARG A 115 -1.10 -26.86 -0.94
C ARG A 115 -1.07 -26.64 0.58
N ALA A 116 -1.97 -25.84 1.14
CA ALA A 116 -2.00 -25.46 2.56
C ALA A 116 -2.82 -26.43 3.47
N ALA A 117 -3.05 -27.67 3.04
CA ALA A 117 -3.94 -28.60 3.73
C ALA A 117 -3.34 -29.28 4.98
N HIS A 118 -2.02 -29.22 5.22
CA HIS A 118 -1.38 -30.03 6.26
C HIS A 118 -0.75 -29.30 7.45
N TYR A 119 -0.64 -27.96 7.45
CA TYR A 119 -0.29 -27.21 8.66
C TYR A 119 -0.95 -25.82 8.60
N ASN A 120 -2.08 -25.67 9.29
CA ASN A 120 -2.89 -24.45 9.45
C ASN A 120 -3.62 -23.90 8.19
N PRO A 121 -4.96 -23.77 8.19
CA PRO A 121 -5.72 -23.16 7.10
C PRO A 121 -5.60 -21.63 7.14
N SER A 122 -4.41 -21.08 6.90
CA SER A 122 -4.24 -19.64 6.72
C SER A 122 -4.57 -19.25 5.28
N SER A 123 -5.85 -19.00 5.02
CA SER A 123 -6.44 -17.91 4.20
C SER A 123 -5.63 -17.25 3.07
N THR A 124 -4.74 -17.92 2.35
CA THR A 124 -4.04 -17.36 1.19
C THR A 124 -4.68 -17.84 -0.12
N VAL A 125 -4.68 -16.95 -1.11
CA VAL A 125 -5.17 -17.21 -2.47
C VAL A 125 -4.05 -16.89 -3.45
N GLN A 126 -4.05 -17.59 -4.57
CA GLN A 126 -3.15 -17.31 -5.67
C GLN A 126 -3.86 -16.41 -6.67
N VAL A 127 -3.23 -15.28 -6.98
CA VAL A 127 -3.70 -14.35 -8.00
C VAL A 127 -2.91 -14.56 -9.28
N ILE A 128 -3.62 -14.75 -10.39
CA ILE A 128 -3.05 -14.92 -11.71
C ILE A 128 -3.55 -13.76 -12.57
N LEU A 129 -2.61 -13.03 -13.18
CA LEU A 129 -2.90 -11.96 -14.13
C LEU A 129 -2.85 -12.56 -15.53
N ARG A 130 -3.99 -12.67 -16.19
CA ARG A 130 -4.13 -13.29 -17.51
C ARG A 130 -4.24 -12.23 -18.60
N PRO A 131 -3.37 -12.24 -19.62
CA PRO A 131 -3.56 -11.40 -20.80
C PRO A 131 -4.86 -11.76 -21.52
N CYS A 132 -5.68 -10.76 -21.88
CA CYS A 132 -6.97 -10.99 -22.55
C CYS A 132 -6.83 -11.26 -24.06
N ASN A 133 -5.75 -10.79 -24.70
CA ASN A 133 -5.50 -10.90 -26.15
C ASN A 133 -4.05 -11.35 -26.42
N VAL A 134 -3.84 -12.26 -27.39
CA VAL A 134 -2.51 -12.81 -27.79
C VAL A 134 -1.91 -12.01 -28.96
N PRO A 135 -0.57 -11.87 -29.12
CA PRO A 135 0.51 -12.10 -28.17
C PRO A 135 1.00 -10.77 -27.59
N LEU A 136 1.04 -10.66 -26.25
CA LEU A 136 1.63 -9.53 -25.55
C LEU A 136 3.10 -9.82 -25.22
N TYR A 137 3.96 -8.80 -25.37
CA TYR A 137 5.37 -8.89 -24.97
C TYR A 137 5.49 -9.20 -23.45
N PRO A 138 6.41 -10.08 -23.03
CA PRO A 138 6.61 -10.46 -21.62
C PRO A 138 6.78 -9.27 -20.66
N VAL A 139 7.35 -8.16 -21.15
CA VAL A 139 7.58 -6.92 -20.39
C VAL A 139 6.28 -6.32 -19.84
N HIS A 140 5.15 -6.45 -20.56
CA HIS A 140 3.85 -5.92 -20.10
C HIS A 140 3.28 -6.72 -18.93
N ALA A 141 3.38 -8.04 -19.00
CA ALA A 141 2.88 -8.92 -17.95
C ALA A 141 3.64 -8.69 -16.64
N ASP A 142 4.96 -8.53 -16.72
CA ASP A 142 5.79 -8.22 -15.55
C ASP A 142 5.47 -6.83 -14.98
N LEU A 143 5.28 -5.81 -15.82
CA LEU A 143 4.95 -4.46 -15.36
C LEU A 143 3.59 -4.41 -14.63
N VAL A 144 2.55 -5.01 -15.21
CA VAL A 144 1.22 -5.07 -14.58
C VAL A 144 1.26 -5.89 -13.30
N ARG A 145 2.04 -6.99 -13.27
CA ARG A 145 2.28 -7.77 -12.07
C ARG A 145 2.95 -6.96 -10.96
N GLN A 146 3.98 -6.17 -11.26
CA GLN A 146 4.64 -5.32 -10.27
C GLN A 146 3.72 -4.19 -9.77
N ARG A 147 2.90 -3.59 -10.65
CA ARG A 147 1.87 -2.61 -10.26
C ARG A 147 0.86 -3.23 -9.29
N PHE A 148 0.37 -4.43 -9.59
CA PHE A 148 -0.53 -5.17 -8.72
C PHE A 148 0.11 -5.47 -7.36
N ILE A 149 1.35 -5.98 -7.34
CA ILE A 149 2.06 -6.30 -6.09
C ILE A 149 2.23 -5.05 -5.21
N THR A 150 2.68 -3.95 -5.80
CA THR A 150 2.88 -2.69 -5.07
C THR A 150 1.57 -2.15 -4.52
N PHE A 151 0.51 -2.17 -5.34
CA PHE A 151 -0.83 -1.77 -4.93
C PHE A 151 -1.34 -2.64 -3.79
N TYR A 152 -1.26 -3.97 -3.95
CA TYR A 152 -1.66 -4.94 -2.93
C TYR A 152 -0.92 -4.69 -1.62
N GLN A 153 0.41 -4.54 -1.64
CA GLN A 153 1.23 -4.33 -0.45
C GLN A 153 0.83 -3.04 0.29
N ARG A 154 0.61 -1.95 -0.44
CA ARG A 154 0.16 -0.66 0.12
C ARG A 154 -1.24 -0.73 0.71
N THR A 155 -2.17 -1.40 0.02
CA THR A 155 -3.50 -1.61 0.55
C THR A 155 -3.44 -2.49 1.80
N ALA A 156 -2.71 -3.61 1.75
CA ALA A 156 -2.54 -4.52 2.87
C ALA A 156 -1.95 -3.83 4.11
N SER A 157 -0.99 -2.92 3.95
CA SER A 157 -0.37 -2.19 5.07
C SER A 157 -1.33 -1.21 5.77
N ASP A 158 -2.29 -0.65 5.04
CA ASP A 158 -3.30 0.27 5.61
C ASP A 158 -4.51 -0.47 6.21
N LEU A 159 -4.76 -1.70 5.75
CA LEU A 159 -5.90 -2.50 6.20
C LEU A 159 -5.66 -3.19 7.54
N GLN A 160 -6.69 -3.17 8.35
CA GLN A 160 -6.79 -3.95 9.58
C GLN A 160 -7.92 -4.97 9.45
N VAL A 161 -7.59 -6.24 9.72
CA VAL A 161 -8.57 -7.33 9.89
C VAL A 161 -8.81 -7.50 11.39
N THR A 162 -10.07 -7.50 11.84
CA THR A 162 -10.42 -7.70 13.25
C THR A 162 -11.80 -8.37 13.36
N LEU A 163 -12.01 -9.15 14.42
CA LEU A 163 -13.33 -9.69 14.76
C LEU A 163 -14.09 -8.70 15.64
N VAL A 164 -15.35 -8.44 15.31
CA VAL A 164 -16.26 -7.64 16.13
C VAL A 164 -17.55 -8.41 16.38
N THR A 165 -18.06 -8.32 17.60
CA THR A 165 -19.36 -8.89 17.96
C THR A 165 -20.44 -7.89 17.59
N VAL A 166 -21.33 -8.27 16.67
CA VAL A 166 -22.40 -7.39 16.18
C VAL A 166 -23.68 -8.21 16.06
N SER A 167 -24.78 -7.70 16.59
CA SER A 167 -26.08 -8.35 16.42
C SER A 167 -26.51 -8.29 14.93
N PRO A 168 -27.09 -9.37 14.36
CA PRO A 168 -27.43 -9.45 12.94
C PRO A 168 -28.24 -8.26 12.35
N PRO A 169 -29.23 -7.66 13.04
CA PRO A 169 -29.96 -6.50 12.49
C PRO A 169 -29.13 -5.21 12.42
N TYR A 170 -28.03 -5.10 13.20
CA TYR A 170 -27.14 -3.93 13.18
C TYR A 170 -26.15 -3.93 12.02
N HIS A 171 -25.92 -5.08 11.38
CA HIS A 171 -24.91 -5.22 10.33
C HIS A 171 -25.19 -4.31 9.11
N LYS A 172 -26.42 -4.28 8.60
CA LYS A 172 -26.80 -3.40 7.47
C LYS A 172 -26.69 -1.92 7.82
N LYS A 173 -26.94 -1.56 9.08
CA LYS A 173 -26.79 -0.17 9.56
C LYS A 173 -25.33 0.23 9.62
N LEU A 174 -24.47 -0.63 10.17
CA LEU A 174 -23.03 -0.38 10.26
C LEU A 174 -22.37 -0.28 8.87
N GLN A 175 -22.78 -1.10 7.90
CA GLN A 175 -22.29 -0.97 6.52
C GLN A 175 -22.59 0.40 5.90
N ARG A 176 -23.74 1.01 6.23
CA ARG A 176 -24.08 2.36 5.76
C ARG A 176 -23.26 3.45 6.44
N ILE A 177 -23.00 3.29 7.74
CA ILE A 177 -22.22 4.26 8.54
C ILE A 177 -20.73 4.18 8.21
N PHE A 178 -20.23 2.98 7.92
CA PHE A 178 -18.83 2.70 7.64
C PHE A 178 -18.65 2.11 6.23
N PRO A 179 -18.84 2.92 5.16
CA PRO A 179 -18.82 2.42 3.79
C PRO A 179 -17.44 1.90 3.34
N TYR A 180 -16.37 2.35 3.99
CA TYR A 180 -14.99 1.91 3.75
C TYR A 180 -14.59 0.67 4.55
N VAL A 181 -15.49 0.11 5.36
CA VAL A 181 -15.26 -1.15 6.07
C VAL A 181 -16.01 -2.26 5.35
N LEU A 182 -15.29 -3.33 5.04
CA LEU A 182 -15.86 -4.59 4.58
C LEU A 182 -16.21 -5.45 5.79
N PHE A 183 -17.40 -6.02 5.77
CA PHE A 183 -17.90 -6.90 6.81
C PHE A 183 -18.14 -8.28 6.21
N LYS A 184 -17.37 -9.28 6.66
CA LYS A 184 -17.50 -10.68 6.26
C LYS A 184 -18.16 -11.49 7.38
N PRO A 185 -19.18 -12.31 7.09
CA PRO A 185 -19.76 -13.22 8.08
C PRO A 185 -18.69 -14.20 8.60
N SER A 186 -18.62 -14.40 9.92
CA SER A 186 -17.82 -15.47 10.51
C SER A 186 -18.63 -16.77 10.61
N HIS A 187 -17.95 -17.89 10.89
CA HIS A 187 -18.59 -19.17 11.17
C HIS A 187 -19.51 -19.13 12.40
N ASN A 188 -19.32 -18.15 13.28
CA ASN A 188 -20.17 -17.86 14.43
C ASN A 188 -21.18 -16.74 14.12
N LYS A 189 -22.49 -16.98 14.33
CA LYS A 189 -23.57 -16.06 13.93
C LYS A 189 -23.54 -14.67 14.60
N CYS A 190 -22.78 -14.52 15.69
CA CYS A 190 -22.67 -13.28 16.46
C CYS A 190 -21.37 -12.50 16.18
N GLU A 191 -20.43 -13.07 15.43
CA GLU A 191 -19.13 -12.47 15.14
C GLU A 191 -19.02 -12.16 13.65
N VAL A 192 -18.48 -10.98 13.35
CA VAL A 192 -18.28 -10.50 11.99
C VAL A 192 -16.82 -10.11 11.86
N THR A 193 -16.16 -10.65 10.83
CA THR A 193 -14.81 -10.23 10.45
C THR A 193 -14.93 -8.90 9.73
N VAL A 194 -14.31 -7.86 10.28
CA VAL A 194 -14.24 -6.53 9.67
C VAL A 194 -12.86 -6.27 9.09
N ILE A 195 -12.83 -5.76 7.88
CA ILE A 195 -11.62 -5.47 7.11
C ILE A 195 -11.75 -4.04 6.59
N GLY A 196 -10.80 -3.17 6.92
CA GLY A 196 -10.86 -1.79 6.46
C GLY A 196 -9.64 -0.98 6.89
N PRO A 197 -9.47 0.24 6.37
CA PRO A 197 -8.35 1.11 6.76
C PRO A 197 -8.32 1.35 8.27
N PHE A 198 -7.13 1.44 8.85
CA PHE A 198 -6.95 1.59 10.30
C PHE A 198 -7.83 2.67 10.91
N VAL A 199 -7.93 3.84 10.26
CA VAL A 199 -8.73 4.98 10.73
C VAL A 199 -10.22 4.64 10.80
N HIS A 200 -10.73 3.90 9.82
CA HIS A 200 -12.14 3.52 9.78
C HIS A 200 -12.46 2.40 10.77
N ILE A 201 -11.53 1.47 10.99
CA ILE A 201 -11.70 0.42 12.00
C ILE A 201 -11.64 1.00 13.41
N ALA A 202 -10.77 1.98 13.68
CA ALA A 202 -10.74 2.69 14.96
C ALA A 202 -12.08 3.39 15.24
N LYS A 203 -12.59 4.17 14.28
CA LYS A 203 -13.91 4.83 14.39
C LYS A 203 -15.05 3.83 14.62
N LEU A 204 -15.01 2.66 13.96
CA LEU A 204 -15.99 1.60 14.18
C LEU A 204 -15.93 1.07 15.61
N LYS A 205 -14.73 0.81 16.15
CA LYS A 205 -14.57 0.33 17.53
C LYS A 205 -15.09 1.35 18.55
N ASP A 206 -14.75 2.62 18.38
CA ASP A 206 -15.24 3.70 19.24
C ASP A 206 -16.77 3.80 19.20
N PHE A 207 -17.35 3.71 17.99
CA PHE A 207 -18.81 3.71 17.81
C PHE A 207 -19.49 2.51 18.49
N LEU A 208 -18.88 1.32 18.43
CA LEU A 208 -19.40 0.13 19.09
C LEU A 208 -19.31 0.25 20.63
N LEU A 209 -18.22 0.81 21.16
CA LEU A 209 -18.04 1.05 22.60
C LEU A 209 -19.05 2.05 23.15
N GLN A 210 -19.32 3.14 22.43
CA GLN A 210 -20.30 4.16 22.83
C GLN A 210 -21.74 3.62 22.86
N ASN A 211 -22.08 2.73 21.92
CA ASN A 211 -23.41 2.12 21.88
C ASN A 211 -23.58 1.00 22.92
N THR A 212 -22.51 0.31 23.33
CA THR A 212 -22.59 -0.64 24.45
C THR A 212 -22.80 0.07 25.78
N LEU A 213 -22.12 1.21 26.00
CA LEU A 213 -22.32 2.05 27.18
C LEU A 213 -23.70 2.73 27.23
N SER A 214 -24.31 2.97 26.07
CA SER A 214 -25.67 3.53 25.98
C SER A 214 -26.77 2.50 26.30
N SER A 215 -26.45 1.21 26.27
CA SER A 215 -27.41 0.13 26.55
C SER A 215 -27.55 -0.21 28.04
N SER A 216 -26.81 0.45 28.93
CA SER A 216 -26.82 0.24 30.39
C SER A 216 -27.57 1.31 31.20
N LYS A 217 -28.30 2.23 30.56
CA LYS A 217 -29.22 3.14 31.25
C LYS A 217 -30.65 2.65 31.05
N ILE A 218 -31.21 2.03 32.08
CA ILE A 218 -32.66 1.90 32.25
C ILE A 218 -33.19 3.29 32.64
N PRO A 219 -34.20 3.82 31.94
CA PRO A 219 -35.23 4.54 32.66
C PRO A 219 -36.61 3.92 32.43
N VAL A 220 -37.30 3.83 33.57
CA VAL A 220 -38.68 3.46 33.82
C VAL A 220 -39.67 4.15 32.87
N ASN A 221 -40.60 3.34 32.36
CA ASN A 221 -41.92 3.63 31.76
C ASN A 221 -42.47 5.06 31.87
N LYS A 222 -42.97 5.58 30.74
CA LYS A 222 -44.36 6.05 30.56
C LYS A 222 -44.73 6.07 29.07
N SER A 223 -45.86 5.46 28.75
CA SER A 223 -46.40 5.19 27.40
C SER A 223 -47.23 6.38 26.84
N PRO A 224 -47.90 6.28 25.66
CA PRO A 224 -47.78 7.29 24.60
C PRO A 224 -49.12 8.00 24.26
N ALA A 225 -49.06 9.07 23.45
CA ALA A 225 -50.20 9.51 22.65
C ALA A 225 -49.76 10.32 21.41
N ASP A 226 -50.32 9.89 20.28
CA ASP A 226 -50.76 10.65 19.10
C ASP A 226 -49.76 11.23 18.08
N ALA A 227 -49.79 10.58 16.91
CA ALA A 227 -49.55 11.16 15.60
C ALA A 227 -50.76 12.04 15.19
N PRO A 228 -50.64 12.90 14.15
CA PRO A 228 -50.85 12.37 12.80
C PRO A 228 -49.87 12.89 11.73
N SER A 229 -49.76 12.06 10.70
CA SER A 229 -49.03 12.26 9.44
C SER A 229 -49.57 13.43 8.62
N SER A 230 -48.71 14.07 7.83
CA SER A 230 -49.08 14.71 6.56
C SER A 230 -47.89 14.76 5.61
N THR A 231 -48.07 14.11 4.47
CA THR A 231 -47.19 14.01 3.31
C THR A 231 -47.35 15.25 2.43
N THR A 232 -46.26 15.82 1.92
CA THR A 232 -46.28 16.52 0.61
C THR A 232 -44.89 16.59 -0.02
N LEU A 233 -44.88 16.33 -1.33
CA LEU A 233 -43.74 16.25 -2.24
C LEU A 233 -43.22 17.63 -2.68
N SER A 234 -41.90 17.68 -2.85
CA SER A 234 -41.13 18.40 -3.88
C SER A 234 -41.33 19.90 -4.12
N SER A 235 -40.24 20.67 -3.98
CA SER A 235 -39.75 21.56 -5.05
C SER A 235 -38.38 22.16 -4.71
N SER A 236 -37.37 21.87 -5.54
CA SER A 236 -36.23 22.78 -5.79
C SER A 236 -36.74 23.93 -6.67
N PRO A 237 -36.17 25.16 -6.70
CA PRO A 237 -34.86 25.33 -7.35
C PRO A 237 -34.00 26.59 -6.98
N LYS A 238 -32.79 26.61 -7.56
CA LYS A 238 -31.91 27.75 -7.95
C LYS A 238 -30.82 28.25 -6.97
N HIS A 239 -29.60 27.89 -7.38
CA HIS A 239 -28.33 28.63 -7.33
C HIS A 239 -28.40 30.11 -6.88
N SER A 240 -27.73 30.39 -5.77
CA SER A 240 -26.93 31.60 -5.57
C SER A 240 -25.56 31.17 -5.01
N LYS A 241 -24.50 31.58 -5.69
CA LYS A 241 -23.14 31.59 -5.14
C LYS A 241 -23.12 32.61 -4.01
N ASP A 242 -22.88 32.18 -2.79
CA ASP A 242 -21.98 32.84 -1.83
C ASP A 242 -21.87 32.03 -0.54
N ASN A 243 -20.62 31.75 -0.15
CA ASN A 243 -20.18 31.20 1.13
C ASN A 243 -20.83 29.87 1.56
N GLU A 244 -20.39 28.76 0.96
CA GLU A 244 -20.56 27.45 1.59
C GLU A 244 -19.78 27.47 2.90
N ASP A 245 -20.51 27.45 4.02
CA ASP A 245 -19.99 27.21 5.36
C ASP A 245 -19.08 25.98 5.33
N GLU A 246 -17.77 26.19 5.26
CA GLU A 246 -16.79 25.11 5.29
C GLU A 246 -16.94 24.40 6.64
N SER A 247 -17.61 23.24 6.64
CA SER A 247 -17.71 22.38 7.82
C SER A 247 -16.35 21.75 8.11
N CYS A 248 -15.96 21.69 9.39
CA CYS A 248 -14.70 21.11 9.82
C CYS A 248 -14.76 19.58 9.68
N PRO A 249 -13.87 18.94 8.89
CA PRO A 249 -13.90 17.47 8.74
C PRO A 249 -13.61 16.67 10.02
N ILE A 250 -13.14 17.32 11.08
CA ILE A 250 -12.78 16.69 12.36
C ILE A 250 -13.95 16.69 13.34
N CYS A 251 -14.58 17.84 13.58
CA CYS A 251 -15.73 17.96 14.49
C CYS A 251 -17.08 17.97 13.80
N MET A 252 -17.11 18.09 12.47
CA MET A 252 -18.31 18.18 11.63
C MET A 252 -19.16 19.44 11.85
N GLU A 253 -18.67 20.41 12.63
CA GLU A 253 -19.32 21.70 12.86
C GLU A 253 -18.85 22.75 11.83
N PRO A 254 -19.67 23.78 11.53
CA PRO A 254 -19.25 24.92 10.71
C PRO A 254 -17.97 25.56 11.25
N ILE A 255 -16.98 25.79 10.39
CA ILE A 255 -15.75 26.46 10.81
C ILE A 255 -16.04 27.95 10.99
N LEU A 256 -16.00 28.42 12.23
CA LEU A 256 -16.00 29.85 12.53
C LEU A 256 -14.80 30.51 11.84
N THR A 257 -15.02 31.58 11.09
CA THR A 257 -13.96 32.31 10.35
C THR A 257 -12.79 32.74 11.23
N THR A 258 -13.04 33.07 12.49
CA THR A 258 -12.03 33.44 13.50
C THR A 258 -11.17 32.26 13.98
N GLU A 259 -11.68 31.03 13.91
CA GLU A 259 -10.98 29.80 14.30
C GLU A 259 -10.59 28.96 13.08
N LYS A 260 -10.77 29.47 11.85
CA LYS A 260 -10.39 28.80 10.61
C LYS A 260 -8.87 28.75 10.46
N LYS A 261 -8.33 27.55 10.27
CA LYS A 261 -6.94 27.35 9.85
C LYS A 261 -6.89 26.55 8.57
N THR A 262 -6.35 27.16 7.52
CA THR A 262 -6.13 26.52 6.22
C THR A 262 -4.66 26.11 6.08
N LEU A 263 -4.43 24.86 5.71
CA LEU A 263 -3.11 24.28 5.45
C LEU A 263 -2.62 24.59 4.02
N GLN A 264 -1.35 24.33 3.71
CA GLN A 264 -0.78 24.52 2.36
C GLN A 264 -1.48 23.68 1.29
N CYS A 265 -2.02 22.52 1.68
CA CYS A 265 -2.85 21.65 0.86
C CYS A 265 -4.28 22.18 0.62
N LYS A 266 -4.56 23.41 1.06
CA LYS A 266 -5.84 24.13 0.93
C LYS A 266 -7.02 23.54 1.70
N HIS A 267 -6.79 22.54 2.56
CA HIS A 267 -7.81 22.04 3.48
C HIS A 267 -7.91 22.91 4.74
N SER A 268 -9.14 23.20 5.16
CA SER A 268 -9.45 24.05 6.32
C SER A 268 -10.02 23.24 7.47
N PHE A 269 -9.68 23.66 8.69
CA PHE A 269 -10.14 23.05 9.94
C PHE A 269 -10.35 24.12 11.02
N CYS A 270 -11.13 23.81 12.06
CA CYS A 270 -11.07 24.55 13.31
C CYS A 270 -9.66 24.44 13.90
N ARG A 271 -9.08 25.56 14.34
CA ARG A 271 -7.71 25.66 14.86
C ARG A 271 -7.46 24.68 16.01
N LYS A 272 -8.42 24.55 16.93
CA LYS A 272 -8.35 23.60 18.06
C LYS A 272 -8.35 22.14 17.58
N CYS A 273 -9.18 21.81 16.58
CA CYS A 273 -9.24 20.47 16.01
C CYS A 273 -7.94 20.10 15.29
N LEU A 274 -7.42 21.02 14.48
CA LEU A 274 -6.14 20.83 13.79
C LEU A 274 -4.98 20.66 14.78
N LYS A 275 -4.94 21.49 15.84
CA LYS A 275 -3.90 21.38 16.88
C LYS A 275 -3.92 20.00 17.53
N LYS A 276 -5.09 19.52 17.97
CA LYS A 276 -5.24 18.17 18.56
C LYS A 276 -4.84 17.06 17.57
N ALA A 277 -5.21 17.20 16.30
CA ALA A 277 -4.83 16.23 15.28
C ALA A 277 -3.30 16.16 15.12
N PHE A 278 -2.63 17.33 15.08
CA PHE A 278 -1.17 17.43 14.94
C PHE A 278 -0.40 16.98 16.18
N GLU A 279 -0.99 17.11 17.38
CA GLU A 279 -0.44 16.51 18.61
C GLU A 279 -0.35 14.98 18.50
N TYR A 280 -1.25 14.34 17.75
CA TYR A 280 -1.18 12.90 17.48
C TYR A 280 -0.26 12.56 16.31
N LYS A 281 -0.53 13.14 15.13
CA LYS A 281 0.33 13.02 13.94
C LYS A 281 0.27 14.30 13.11
N PRO A 282 1.41 14.85 12.66
CA PRO A 282 1.47 16.09 11.88
C PRO A 282 1.05 15.87 10.41
N LEU A 283 -0.05 15.17 10.16
CA LEU A 283 -0.58 14.90 8.82
C LEU A 283 -1.91 15.64 8.64
N CYS A 284 -2.16 16.21 7.47
CA CYS A 284 -3.47 16.76 7.13
C CYS A 284 -4.53 15.64 7.26
N PRO A 285 -5.57 15.82 8.10
CA PRO A 285 -6.60 14.79 8.28
C PRO A 285 -7.42 14.47 7.02
N THR A 286 -7.36 15.32 5.99
CA THR A 286 -8.10 15.14 4.73
C THR A 286 -7.28 14.46 3.65
N CYS A 287 -6.02 14.87 3.43
CA CYS A 287 -5.20 14.34 2.32
C CYS A 287 -3.91 13.64 2.75
N GLY A 288 -3.58 13.64 4.04
CA GLY A 288 -2.36 13.01 4.54
C GLY A 288 -1.06 13.76 4.25
N GLN A 289 -1.09 14.99 3.72
CA GLN A 289 0.13 15.78 3.55
C GLN A 289 0.79 16.07 4.91
N LEU A 290 2.11 15.90 5.01
CA LEU A 290 2.89 16.05 6.24
C LEU A 290 3.23 17.53 6.52
N TYR A 291 3.10 17.92 7.79
CA TYR A 291 3.30 19.27 8.33
C TYR A 291 4.11 19.20 9.63
N GLY A 292 5.37 18.76 9.52
CA GLY A 292 6.29 18.64 10.65
C GLY A 292 7.15 17.37 10.58
N ILE A 293 7.85 17.07 11.67
CA ILE A 293 8.65 15.85 11.79
C ILE A 293 7.74 14.71 12.23
N LEU A 294 7.60 13.68 11.39
CA LEU A 294 6.85 12.49 11.73
C LEU A 294 7.64 11.63 12.71
N LYS A 295 7.09 11.38 13.91
CA LYS A 295 7.65 10.42 14.85
C LYS A 295 6.82 9.14 14.83
N GLY A 296 7.49 8.01 14.67
CA GLY A 296 6.82 6.70 14.67
C GLY A 296 6.70 6.08 16.07
N THR A 297 6.23 4.84 16.08
CA THR A 297 5.90 4.04 17.28
C THR A 297 6.86 2.85 17.45
N GLN A 298 8.10 2.99 16.98
CA GLN A 298 9.17 2.04 17.28
C GLN A 298 9.44 2.02 18.79
N PRO A 299 9.52 0.83 19.41
CA PRO A 299 9.83 0.74 20.84
C PRO A 299 11.22 1.29 21.21
N ASP A 300 11.34 1.74 22.45
CA ASP A 300 12.60 2.23 23.01
C ASP A 300 13.60 1.09 23.28
N GLY A 301 14.86 1.46 23.47
CA GLY A 301 15.95 0.50 23.69
C GLY A 301 16.42 -0.21 22.41
N GLY A 302 15.89 0.19 21.26
CA GLY A 302 16.34 -0.27 19.96
C GLY A 302 17.77 0.14 19.63
N ARG A 303 18.50 -0.73 18.92
CA ARG A 303 19.86 -0.49 18.41
C ARG A 303 19.91 -0.74 16.91
N MET A 304 20.64 0.11 16.20
CA MET A 304 20.96 -0.03 14.77
C MET A 304 22.48 0.00 14.61
N ASN A 305 23.07 -1.16 14.34
CA ASN A 305 24.50 -1.31 14.11
C ASN A 305 24.78 -1.46 12.62
N VAL A 306 25.87 -0.88 12.15
CA VAL A 306 26.24 -0.92 10.72
C VAL A 306 27.66 -1.44 10.60
N THR A 307 27.82 -2.50 9.80
CA THR A 307 29.12 -3.04 9.41
C THR A 307 29.24 -3.05 7.89
N ARG A 308 30.46 -3.30 7.40
CA ARG A 308 30.76 -3.38 5.97
C ARG A 308 31.48 -4.69 5.68
N ASP A 309 31.20 -5.20 4.49
CA ASP A 309 31.74 -6.45 3.96
C ASP A 309 32.25 -6.15 2.54
N THR A 310 33.37 -6.75 2.15
CA THR A 310 33.96 -6.59 0.82
C THR A 310 33.22 -7.40 -0.24
N SER A 311 32.37 -8.36 0.14
CA SER A 311 31.54 -9.11 -0.80
C SER A 311 30.49 -8.23 -1.47
N SER A 312 30.27 -8.43 -2.76
CA SER A 312 29.30 -7.68 -3.56
C SER A 312 27.89 -8.30 -3.49
N LEU A 313 26.87 -7.47 -3.67
CA LEU A 313 25.49 -7.93 -3.88
C LEU A 313 25.24 -8.15 -5.37
N PRO A 314 24.40 -9.13 -5.76
CA PRO A 314 24.00 -9.30 -7.16
C PRO A 314 23.41 -8.01 -7.76
N GLY A 315 23.96 -7.57 -8.89
CA GLY A 315 23.63 -6.31 -9.58
C GLY A 315 24.45 -5.09 -9.11
N TYR A 316 25.40 -5.28 -8.19
CA TYR A 316 26.30 -4.25 -7.65
C TYR A 316 27.73 -4.79 -7.52
N GLU A 317 28.21 -5.52 -8.51
CA GLU A 317 29.47 -6.29 -8.48
C GLU A 317 30.70 -5.42 -8.17
N GLU A 318 30.67 -4.14 -8.54
CA GLU A 318 31.76 -3.17 -8.32
C GLU A 318 31.82 -2.61 -6.88
N TYR A 319 30.85 -2.94 -6.03
CA TYR A 319 30.70 -2.40 -4.68
C TYR A 319 30.71 -3.49 -3.62
N GLY A 320 31.20 -3.17 -2.42
CA GLY A 320 31.01 -4.01 -1.24
C GLY A 320 29.56 -4.00 -0.74
N THR A 321 29.32 -4.58 0.43
CA THR A 321 28.01 -4.64 1.08
C THR A 321 28.02 -3.92 2.42
N ILE A 322 27.04 -3.05 2.64
CA ILE A 322 26.70 -2.51 3.95
C ILE A 322 25.72 -3.48 4.61
N ILE A 323 26.03 -3.91 5.83
CA ILE A 323 25.17 -4.77 6.64
C ILE A 323 24.62 -3.95 7.79
N ILE A 324 23.29 -3.91 7.89
CA ILE A 324 22.58 -3.19 8.94
C ILE A 324 21.94 -4.23 9.87
N GLN A 325 22.30 -4.20 11.15
CA GLN A 325 21.74 -5.06 12.18
C GLN A 325 20.86 -4.24 13.11
N TYR A 326 19.58 -4.57 13.11
CA TYR A 326 18.60 -4.00 14.02
C TYR A 326 18.34 -4.95 15.17
N TYR A 327 18.24 -4.40 16.37
CA TYR A 327 17.80 -5.11 17.55
C TYR A 327 16.79 -4.25 18.29
N ILE A 328 15.57 -4.75 18.48
CA ILE A 328 14.55 -4.16 19.35
C ILE A 328 14.26 -5.17 20.46
N PRO A 329 14.47 -4.83 21.75
CA PRO A 329 14.18 -5.75 22.84
C PRO A 329 12.66 -5.97 23.01
N SER A 330 12.26 -7.07 23.63
CA SER A 330 10.89 -7.25 24.11
C SER A 330 10.58 -6.23 25.22
N GLY A 331 9.30 -5.90 25.40
CA GLY A 331 8.91 -4.92 26.42
C GLY A 331 7.40 -4.82 26.60
N ILE A 332 6.96 -3.70 27.19
CA ILE A 332 5.55 -3.40 27.43
C ILE A 332 5.09 -2.28 26.49
N GLN A 333 3.89 -2.46 25.92
CA GLN A 333 3.28 -1.48 25.03
C GLN A 333 2.95 -0.18 25.78
N LYS A 334 3.35 0.96 25.21
CA LYS A 334 3.08 2.30 25.75
C LYS A 334 1.74 2.84 25.24
N GLY A 335 1.33 4.02 25.72
CA GLY A 335 0.08 4.67 25.30
C GLY A 335 -0.04 4.94 23.79
N GLU A 336 1.09 5.02 23.09
CA GLU A 336 1.17 5.17 21.63
C GLU A 336 0.96 3.86 20.84
N HIS A 337 0.97 2.70 21.51
CA HIS A 337 0.81 1.39 20.89
C HIS A 337 -0.64 0.89 20.96
N ARG A 338 -0.95 -0.13 20.15
CA ARG A 338 -2.32 -0.66 20.00
C ARG A 338 -2.94 -1.20 21.29
N ASN A 339 -2.15 -1.86 22.13
CA ASN A 339 -2.62 -2.47 23.37
C ASN A 339 -1.76 -2.01 24.56
N PRO A 340 -1.91 -0.76 25.05
CA PRO A 340 -1.10 -0.24 26.15
C PRO A 340 -1.14 -1.17 27.38
N GLY A 341 0.01 -1.40 28.01
CA GLY A 341 0.17 -2.29 29.16
C GLY A 341 0.37 -3.77 28.81
N GLN A 342 0.10 -4.21 27.58
CA GLN A 342 0.37 -5.58 27.15
C GLN A 342 1.85 -5.78 26.78
N PRO A 343 2.44 -6.97 27.03
CA PRO A 343 3.77 -7.27 26.55
C PRO A 343 3.80 -7.34 25.01
N TYR A 344 4.97 -7.08 24.44
CA TYR A 344 5.27 -7.38 23.05
C TYR A 344 6.61 -8.10 22.92
N GLU A 345 6.73 -8.94 21.89
CA GLU A 345 7.96 -9.64 21.55
C GLU A 345 8.85 -8.78 20.65
N GLY A 346 10.12 -8.64 21.04
CA GLY A 346 11.16 -7.91 20.30
C GLY A 346 11.59 -8.63 19.02
N VAL A 347 12.60 -8.09 18.35
CA VAL A 347 13.14 -8.68 17.12
C VAL A 347 14.61 -8.38 16.92
N SER A 348 15.31 -9.29 16.24
CA SER A 348 16.62 -9.05 15.65
C SER A 348 16.51 -9.25 14.13
N ARG A 349 16.95 -8.27 13.34
CA ARG A 349 16.89 -8.34 11.88
C ARG A 349 18.15 -7.82 11.24
N THR A 350 18.57 -8.47 10.16
CA THR A 350 19.68 -8.03 9.33
C THR A 350 19.15 -7.57 7.98
N ALA A 351 19.68 -6.45 7.49
CA ALA A 351 19.38 -5.91 6.18
C ALA A 351 20.67 -5.57 5.42
N TYR A 352 20.59 -5.51 4.10
CA TYR A 352 21.73 -5.31 3.21
C TYR A 352 21.49 -4.11 2.28
N LEU A 353 22.54 -3.33 2.05
CA LEU A 353 22.61 -2.32 0.99
C LEU A 353 23.94 -2.47 0.25
N PRO A 354 24.02 -2.14 -1.04
CA PRO A 354 25.31 -2.02 -1.71
C PRO A 354 26.09 -0.84 -1.09
N ASP A 355 27.40 -0.99 -0.88
CA ASP A 355 28.28 0.11 -0.48
C ASP A 355 28.64 1.00 -1.67
N SER A 356 27.60 1.41 -2.40
CA SER A 356 27.65 2.38 -3.49
C SER A 356 27.37 3.79 -2.96
N PRO A 357 27.65 4.86 -3.73
CA PRO A 357 27.28 6.22 -3.35
C PRO A 357 25.78 6.35 -3.04
N GLU A 358 24.92 5.65 -3.78
CA GLU A 358 23.49 5.65 -3.55
C GLU A 358 23.09 4.87 -2.30
N GLY A 359 23.62 3.67 -2.11
CA GLY A 359 23.36 2.87 -0.90
C GLY A 359 23.80 3.59 0.38
N ARG A 360 24.93 4.31 0.35
CA ARG A 360 25.37 5.18 1.46
C ARG A 360 24.41 6.34 1.74
N ARG A 361 23.75 6.91 0.73
CA ARG A 361 22.70 7.92 0.93
C ARG A 361 21.49 7.29 1.61
N ILE A 362 20.99 6.16 1.11
CA ILE A 362 19.88 5.43 1.74
C ILE A 362 20.20 5.07 3.19
N LEU A 363 21.42 4.63 3.50
CA LEU A 363 21.83 4.35 4.88
C LEU A 363 21.67 5.56 5.80
N LYS A 364 22.02 6.78 5.36
CA LYS A 364 21.83 8.00 6.17
C LYS A 364 20.35 8.26 6.45
N LEU A 365 19.51 8.09 5.44
CA LEU A 365 18.06 8.24 5.58
C LEU A 365 17.46 7.17 6.51
N LEU A 366 17.90 5.91 6.40
CA LEU A 366 17.46 4.85 7.31
C LEU A 366 17.87 5.11 8.77
N LYS A 367 19.06 5.67 9.00
CA LYS A 367 19.46 6.11 10.36
C LYS A 367 18.53 7.20 10.88
N GLN A 368 18.26 8.22 10.08
CA GLN A 368 17.33 9.28 10.46
C GLN A 368 15.92 8.72 10.73
N ALA A 369 15.43 7.81 9.89
CA ALA A 369 14.14 7.15 10.09
C ALA A 369 14.13 6.30 11.38
N PHE A 370 15.24 5.62 11.70
CA PHE A 370 15.37 4.86 12.94
C PHE A 370 15.33 5.76 14.18
N ASP A 371 16.07 6.87 14.15
CA ASP A 371 16.10 7.89 15.22
C ASP A 371 14.72 8.54 15.42
N GLN A 372 13.98 8.72 14.32
CA GLN A 372 12.60 9.19 14.32
C GLN A 372 11.57 8.09 14.64
N LYS A 373 12.01 6.88 15.02
CA LYS A 373 11.16 5.74 15.39
C LYS A 373 10.25 5.21 14.26
N LEU A 374 10.67 5.37 13.00
CA LEU A 374 9.85 5.06 11.82
C LEU A 374 10.14 3.69 11.20
N ILE A 375 11.22 2.99 11.56
CA ILE A 375 11.60 1.71 10.94
C ILE A 375 10.71 0.55 11.42
N PHE A 376 10.39 0.54 12.71
CA PHE A 376 9.59 -0.50 13.33
C PHE A 376 8.32 0.04 14.00
N THR A 377 7.40 -0.87 14.31
CA THR A 377 6.24 -0.62 15.16
C THR A 377 5.86 -1.90 15.92
N VAL A 378 4.96 -1.81 16.87
CA VAL A 378 4.33 -2.99 17.51
C VAL A 378 2.98 -3.24 16.86
N GLY A 379 2.79 -4.45 16.33
CA GLY A 379 1.58 -4.77 15.59
C GLY A 379 1.38 -6.25 15.36
N GLN A 380 0.65 -6.55 14.28
CA GLN A 380 0.48 -7.91 13.79
C GLN A 380 1.51 -8.18 12.70
N SER A 381 2.26 -9.27 12.82
CA SER A 381 3.16 -9.72 11.76
C SER A 381 2.35 -10.16 10.55
N THR A 382 2.65 -9.58 9.39
CA THR A 382 2.02 -9.94 8.11
C THR A 382 2.36 -11.37 7.67
N THR A 383 3.57 -11.84 7.98
CA THR A 383 4.04 -13.18 7.60
C THR A 383 3.57 -14.30 8.53
N SER A 384 3.45 -14.02 9.84
CA SER A 384 3.12 -15.07 10.84
C SER A 384 1.73 -14.91 11.47
N GLY A 385 1.04 -13.80 11.22
CA GLY A 385 -0.25 -13.48 11.84
C GLY A 385 -0.19 -13.18 13.34
N ARG A 386 0.99 -13.29 13.98
CA ARG A 386 1.18 -13.07 15.42
C ARG A 386 0.96 -11.61 15.78
N ASN A 387 0.16 -11.36 16.82
CA ASN A 387 -0.08 -10.04 17.39
C ASN A 387 0.94 -9.72 18.49
N ASN A 388 1.06 -8.44 18.84
CA ASN A 388 1.95 -7.94 19.89
C ASN A 388 3.42 -8.31 19.63
N VAL A 389 3.88 -8.13 18.39
CA VAL A 389 5.28 -8.35 18.01
C VAL A 389 5.83 -7.11 17.31
N VAL A 390 7.14 -6.95 17.32
CA VAL A 390 7.82 -5.90 16.55
C VAL A 390 7.82 -6.25 15.06
N THR A 391 7.27 -5.35 14.24
CA THR A 391 7.17 -5.49 12.79
C THR A 391 7.80 -4.31 12.08
N TRP A 392 8.14 -4.47 10.79
CA TRP A 392 8.50 -3.35 9.92
C TRP A 392 7.34 -2.34 9.83
N ASN A 393 7.65 -1.06 9.59
CA ASN A 393 6.69 0.04 9.53
C ASN A 393 6.73 0.77 8.17
N ASP A 394 6.43 0.01 7.11
CA ASP A 394 6.30 0.44 5.70
C ASP A 394 7.57 1.01 5.05
N ILE A 395 8.75 0.69 5.60
CA ILE A 395 10.04 0.96 4.96
C ILE A 395 10.69 -0.39 4.67
N HIS A 396 10.72 -0.78 3.40
CA HIS A 396 11.17 -2.10 2.99
C HIS A 396 12.68 -2.23 3.11
N HIS A 397 13.10 -3.38 3.64
CA HIS A 397 14.49 -3.74 3.83
C HIS A 397 14.81 -5.01 3.05
N LYS A 398 16.03 -5.07 2.50
CA LYS A 398 16.55 -6.28 1.89
C LYS A 398 17.14 -7.19 2.96
N THR A 399 16.39 -8.20 3.38
CA THR A 399 16.79 -9.14 4.44
C THR A 399 17.53 -10.37 3.90
N SER A 400 17.71 -10.48 2.58
CA SER A 400 18.51 -11.51 1.92
C SER A 400 19.52 -10.88 0.98
N LYS A 401 20.71 -11.48 0.84
CA LYS A 401 21.67 -11.10 -0.21
C LYS A 401 21.26 -11.62 -1.60
N HIS A 402 20.36 -12.61 -1.67
CA HIS A 402 19.98 -13.33 -2.90
C HIS A 402 18.47 -13.58 -3.02
N GLY A 403 18.02 -14.11 -4.16
CA GLY A 403 16.62 -14.52 -4.38
C GLY A 403 15.70 -13.40 -4.87
N GLY A 404 16.26 -12.24 -5.22
CA GLY A 404 15.54 -11.12 -5.82
C GLY A 404 14.42 -10.54 -4.95
N PRO A 405 13.53 -9.72 -5.53
CA PRO A 405 12.51 -9.00 -4.77
C PRO A 405 11.56 -9.91 -3.98
N THR A 406 11.24 -11.08 -4.52
CA THR A 406 10.31 -12.07 -3.91
C THR A 406 10.85 -12.67 -2.62
N CYS A 407 12.17 -12.77 -2.47
CA CYS A 407 12.81 -13.25 -1.26
C CYS A 407 13.40 -12.10 -0.41
N TYR A 408 12.92 -10.87 -0.64
CA TYR A 408 13.45 -9.67 0.01
C TYR A 408 14.97 -9.52 -0.18
N GLY A 409 15.49 -9.92 -1.34
CA GLY A 409 16.92 -9.90 -1.65
C GLY A 409 17.27 -9.32 -3.01
N TYR A 410 18.49 -9.58 -3.43
CA TYR A 410 19.08 -9.08 -4.68
C TYR A 410 19.19 -10.22 -5.73
N PRO A 411 19.28 -9.90 -7.03
CA PRO A 411 19.24 -8.56 -7.63
C PRO A 411 17.83 -7.93 -7.55
N ASP A 412 17.78 -6.62 -7.31
CA ASP A 412 16.56 -5.81 -7.37
C ASP A 412 16.96 -4.40 -7.79
N PRO A 413 16.91 -4.09 -9.10
CA PRO A 413 17.40 -2.82 -9.64
C PRO A 413 16.60 -1.61 -9.12
N ASP A 414 15.32 -1.81 -8.78
CA ASP A 414 14.41 -0.73 -8.39
C ASP A 414 14.33 -0.53 -6.87
N TYR A 415 15.12 -1.28 -6.08
CA TYR A 415 15.00 -1.21 -4.63
C TYR A 415 15.42 0.15 -4.06
N LEU A 416 16.56 0.71 -4.51
CA LEU A 416 17.11 1.93 -3.92
C LEU A 416 16.22 3.16 -4.22
N SER A 417 15.56 3.19 -5.38
CA SER A 417 14.56 4.22 -5.71
C SER A 417 13.29 4.00 -4.89
N ARG A 418 12.75 2.78 -4.83
CA ARG A 418 11.53 2.48 -4.07
C ARG A 418 11.67 2.80 -2.58
N VAL A 419 12.78 2.41 -1.94
CA VAL A 419 12.98 2.71 -0.52
C VAL A 419 13.18 4.20 -0.25
N ARG A 420 13.76 4.95 -1.21
CA ARG A 420 13.83 6.41 -1.13
C ARG A 420 12.43 7.02 -1.13
N ASP A 421 11.54 6.56 -2.02
CA ASP A 421 10.16 7.05 -2.08
C ASP A 421 9.38 6.71 -0.80
N GLU A 422 9.58 5.53 -0.24
CA GLU A 422 9.00 5.13 1.04
C GLU A 422 9.45 6.03 2.19
N LEU A 423 10.76 6.33 2.26
CA LEU A 423 11.34 7.25 3.23
C LEU A 423 10.79 8.68 3.06
N LYS A 424 10.69 9.14 1.81
CA LYS A 424 10.13 10.45 1.47
C LYS A 424 8.68 10.60 1.92
N VAL A 425 7.85 9.57 1.73
CA VAL A 425 6.46 9.55 2.23
C VAL A 425 6.39 9.66 3.76
N LYS A 426 7.42 9.20 4.47
CA LYS A 426 7.55 9.35 5.93
C LYS A 426 8.22 10.67 6.36
N GLY A 427 8.53 11.56 5.41
CA GLY A 427 9.17 12.86 5.67
C GLY A 427 10.68 12.80 5.86
N ILE A 428 11.35 11.79 5.30
CA ILE A 428 12.80 11.59 5.37
C ILE A 428 13.39 11.80 3.97
N GLU A 429 14.21 12.84 3.80
CA GLU A 429 14.80 13.26 2.51
C GLU A 429 16.29 13.57 2.59
#